data_AF-A0A840EPV9-F1
#
_entry.id   AF-A0A840EPV9-F1
#
_cell.length_a   1.000
_cell.length_b   1.000
_cell.length_c   1.000
_cell.angle_alpha   90.00
_cell.angle_beta   90.00
_cell.angle_gamma   90.00
#
_symmetry.space_group_name_H-M   'P 1'
#
loop_
_entity.id
_entity.type
_entity.pdbx_description
1 polymer ?
#
loop_
_entity_poly.entity_id
_entity_poly.type
_entity_poly.pdbx_seq_one_letter_code
_entity_poly.pdbx_strand_id
1 'polypeptide(L)'
;MSTTETRDPDTSENEPTMPGDTDLGAVEPDPIGPSGDGDPGFVELPVVENTNKNKRGERPEWLRVSLPQGESYTEVRQTVEDHDLHTVCESANCPNMGECWSRGTATFMILGDVCTRSCGFCAVKTGQPQDGLDWDEPRRVADAVDKMDLDHAVITSVNRDEREDGGAPIFAEVIERIHDLGATCEVLTPDFRGMRDPCETVFEAEPDIFNHNVETVPSLYRRVRPQADYERSLKVLRWAKEEGLRTKSGIMVGLGESKEEVLEIMEDFVEIGLDVMTIGQYMQPTDHHLPVEEWVEPEVFDWYKEVGEEKGIDHVESSPLTRSSYHAEEHV
;
A
#
# COMPACT_ATOMS: atom_id res chain seq x y z
N MET A 1 27.80 6.81 -49.60
CA MET A 1 28.92 5.94 -49.19
C MET A 1 29.96 6.82 -48.53
N SER A 2 29.87 6.96 -47.21
CA SER A 2 30.91 7.54 -46.37
C SER A 2 31.09 6.57 -45.23
N THR A 3 32.35 6.19 -45.02
CA THR A 3 32.84 5.01 -44.31
C THR A 3 32.66 5.12 -42.82
N THR A 4 32.23 4.00 -42.23
CA THR A 4 32.23 3.69 -40.81
C THR A 4 33.67 3.47 -40.34
N GLU A 5 34.14 4.25 -39.36
CA GLU A 5 35.35 3.91 -38.60
C GLU A 5 34.94 3.24 -37.29
N THR A 6 35.25 1.94 -37.22
CA THR A 6 35.27 1.11 -36.02
C THR A 6 36.38 1.57 -35.08
N ARG A 7 36.05 1.87 -33.82
CA ARG A 7 37.03 1.97 -32.74
C ARG A 7 37.34 0.56 -32.24
N ASP A 8 38.60 0.15 -32.40
CA ASP A 8 39.17 -0.99 -31.67
C ASP A 8 39.31 -0.65 -30.17
N PRO A 9 39.20 -1.64 -29.26
CA PRO A 9 39.24 -1.43 -27.83
C PRO A 9 40.69 -1.37 -27.36
N ASP A 10 41.12 -0.21 -26.84
CA ASP A 10 42.42 -0.09 -26.18
C ASP A 10 42.35 -0.78 -24.81
N THR A 11 42.88 -1.99 -24.75
CA THR A 11 43.07 -2.76 -23.52
C THR A 11 44.38 -2.35 -22.85
N SER A 12 44.38 -1.20 -22.17
CA SER A 12 45.24 -0.94 -21.02
C SER A 12 44.83 0.41 -20.44
N GLU A 13 44.26 0.42 -19.23
CA GLU A 13 44.19 1.56 -18.27
C GLU A 13 42.95 1.42 -17.37
N ASN A 14 42.83 0.29 -16.67
CA ASN A 14 41.86 0.19 -15.58
C ASN A 14 42.36 -0.74 -14.48
N GLU A 15 43.62 -0.54 -14.08
CA GLU A 15 44.07 -1.02 -12.77
C GLU A 15 43.67 0.02 -11.72
N PRO A 16 43.07 -0.40 -10.58
CA PRO A 16 42.67 0.52 -9.53
C PRO A 16 43.91 1.19 -8.93
N THR A 17 43.96 2.52 -8.95
CA THR A 17 45.01 3.32 -8.33
C THR A 17 44.98 3.18 -6.81
N MET A 18 46.16 3.04 -6.18
CA MET A 18 46.26 3.02 -4.72
C MET A 18 46.10 4.44 -4.16
N PRO A 19 45.62 4.60 -2.92
CA PRO A 19 45.57 5.92 -2.27
C PRO A 19 46.97 6.56 -2.24
N GLY A 20 47.15 7.62 -3.03
CA GLY A 20 48.43 8.34 -3.20
C GLY A 20 49.02 8.33 -4.62
N ASP A 21 48.52 7.49 -5.52
CA ASP A 21 49.00 7.41 -6.92
C ASP A 21 48.39 8.49 -7.82
N THR A 22 47.41 9.24 -7.31
CA THR A 22 46.81 10.37 -8.02
C THR A 22 47.37 11.66 -7.45
N ASP A 23 48.12 12.41 -8.27
CA ASP A 23 48.50 13.79 -7.95
C ASP A 23 47.26 14.68 -8.04
N LEU A 24 46.49 14.70 -6.95
CA LEU A 24 45.35 15.59 -6.77
C LEU A 24 45.93 16.99 -6.61
N GLY A 25 46.13 17.68 -7.73
CA GLY A 25 46.64 19.04 -7.76
C GLY A 25 45.96 19.89 -6.68
N ALA A 26 46.75 20.65 -5.94
CA ALA A 26 46.25 21.46 -4.84
C ALA A 26 45.21 22.46 -5.37
N VAL A 27 43.95 22.22 -5.03
CA VAL A 27 42.88 23.18 -5.19
C VAL A 27 43.03 24.17 -4.04
N GLU A 28 43.13 25.47 -4.33
CA GLU A 28 43.06 26.47 -3.27
C GLU A 28 41.76 26.23 -2.49
N PRO A 29 41.81 26.10 -1.15
CA PRO A 29 40.60 25.92 -0.39
C PRO A 29 39.68 27.11 -0.69
N ASP A 30 38.46 26.81 -1.14
CA ASP A 30 37.44 27.84 -1.27
C ASP A 30 37.38 28.61 0.05
N PRO A 31 37.27 29.95 0.01
CA PRO A 31 37.19 30.74 1.22
C PRO A 31 36.08 30.16 2.10
N ILE A 32 36.45 29.73 3.31
CA ILE A 32 35.51 29.19 4.29
C ILE A 32 34.46 30.28 4.53
N GLY A 33 33.25 30.03 4.00
CA GLY A 33 32.11 30.91 4.19
C GLY A 33 31.78 31.05 5.68
N PRO A 34 31.11 32.15 6.08
CA PRO A 34 30.84 32.45 7.48
C PRO A 34 30.20 31.26 8.20
N SER A 35 30.67 31.04 9.43
CA SER A 35 30.12 30.06 10.36
C SER A 35 28.66 30.42 10.63
N GLY A 36 27.78 29.43 10.49
CA GLY A 36 26.33 29.60 10.59
C GLY A 36 25.92 30.27 11.90
N ASP A 37 25.37 31.48 11.75
CA ASP A 37 24.37 32.15 12.60
C ASP A 37 23.93 33.43 11.84
N GLY A 38 23.06 33.26 10.83
CA GLY A 38 22.39 34.40 10.15
C GLY A 38 23.17 35.09 9.02
N ASP A 39 24.03 34.38 8.29
CA ASP A 39 24.77 34.92 7.15
C ASP A 39 23.87 35.11 5.90
N PRO A 40 23.82 36.30 5.25
CA PRO A 40 22.98 36.59 4.08
C PRO A 40 23.29 35.77 2.81
N GLY A 41 24.31 34.91 2.83
CA GLY A 41 24.64 33.96 1.75
C GLY A 41 23.97 32.59 1.88
N PHE A 42 23.23 32.32 2.96
CA PHE A 42 22.50 31.07 3.13
C PHE A 42 21.28 31.05 2.21
N VAL A 43 21.12 29.99 1.42
CA VAL A 43 19.86 29.71 0.72
C VAL A 43 18.81 29.48 1.79
N GLU A 44 17.88 30.42 1.96
CA GLU A 44 16.67 30.18 2.74
C GLU A 44 15.97 28.98 2.11
N LEU A 45 15.88 27.89 2.87
CA LEU A 45 15.01 26.80 2.50
C LEU A 45 13.59 27.37 2.41
N PRO A 46 12.87 27.16 1.31
CA PRO A 46 11.50 27.64 1.22
C PRO A 46 10.73 27.02 2.38
N VAL A 47 10.22 27.88 3.26
CA VAL A 47 9.23 27.46 4.25
C VAL A 47 8.03 27.01 3.43
N VAL A 48 7.84 25.70 3.34
CA VAL A 48 6.65 25.12 2.70
C VAL A 48 5.48 25.60 3.55
N GLU A 49 4.71 26.55 3.02
CA GLU A 49 3.49 27.00 3.68
C GLU A 49 2.62 25.78 3.96
N ASN A 50 2.07 25.70 5.17
CA ASN A 50 1.13 24.65 5.50
C ASN A 50 -0.16 24.87 4.68
N THR A 51 -0.26 24.20 3.54
CA THR A 51 -1.42 24.24 2.65
C THR A 51 -2.56 23.36 3.13
N ASN A 52 -2.42 22.68 4.28
CA ASN A 52 -3.47 21.86 4.85
C ASN A 52 -4.64 22.74 5.31
N LYS A 53 -5.71 22.73 4.51
CA LYS A 53 -6.95 23.46 4.78
C LYS A 53 -7.86 22.74 5.78
N ASN A 54 -7.55 21.48 6.12
CA ASN A 54 -8.43 20.67 6.95
C ASN A 54 -8.38 21.13 8.39
N LYS A 55 -9.56 21.41 8.94
CA LYS A 55 -9.70 21.70 10.35
C LYS A 55 -10.27 20.48 11.06
N ARG A 56 -9.62 20.11 12.16
CA ARG A 56 -10.07 19.03 13.04
C ARG A 56 -11.51 19.32 13.51
N GLY A 57 -12.43 18.39 13.24
CA GLY A 57 -13.85 18.51 13.60
C GLY A 57 -14.79 18.94 12.48
N GLU A 58 -14.28 19.32 11.30
CA GLU A 58 -15.10 19.66 10.13
C GLU A 58 -15.52 18.43 9.30
N ARG A 59 -15.36 17.21 9.85
CA ARG A 59 -15.83 15.98 9.21
C ARG A 59 -17.35 16.02 9.08
N PRO A 60 -17.91 15.79 7.87
CA PRO A 60 -19.35 15.69 7.66
C PRO A 60 -20.02 14.63 8.54
N GLU A 61 -21.31 14.81 8.79
CA GLU A 61 -22.08 13.94 9.69
C GLU A 61 -22.12 12.48 9.22
N TRP A 62 -22.24 12.25 7.91
CA TRP A 62 -22.29 10.89 7.32
C TRP A 62 -20.97 10.11 7.42
N LEU A 63 -19.86 10.77 7.78
CA LEU A 63 -18.56 10.15 8.03
C LEU A 63 -18.27 9.97 9.54
N ARG A 64 -19.22 10.36 10.40
CA ARG A 64 -19.09 10.18 11.85
C ARG A 64 -19.67 8.83 12.23
N VAL A 65 -18.79 7.99 12.74
CA VAL A 65 -19.09 6.65 13.24
C VAL A 65 -18.79 6.58 14.72
N SER A 66 -19.51 5.71 15.42
CA SER A 66 -19.18 5.40 16.81
C SER A 66 -17.92 4.57 16.84
N LEU A 67 -17.00 4.87 17.77
CA LEU A 67 -15.85 4.02 17.98
C LEU A 67 -16.32 2.63 18.42
N PRO A 68 -15.70 1.55 17.92
CA PRO A 68 -16.03 0.20 18.35
C PRO A 68 -15.83 0.07 19.86
N GLN A 69 -16.86 -0.44 20.53
CA GLN A 69 -16.89 -0.70 21.97
C GLN A 69 -17.49 -2.09 22.18
N GLY A 70 -16.90 -2.89 23.08
CA GLY A 70 -17.45 -4.21 23.41
C GLY A 70 -16.43 -5.19 23.96
N GLU A 71 -16.94 -6.28 24.53
CA GLU A 71 -16.14 -7.44 24.96
C GLU A 71 -15.44 -8.08 23.78
N SER A 72 -16.13 -8.19 22.64
CA SER A 72 -15.53 -8.62 21.38
C SER A 72 -14.28 -7.77 21.14
N TYR A 73 -14.38 -6.49 20.78
CA TYR A 73 -13.21 -5.63 20.45
C TYR A 73 -11.98 -5.83 21.37
N THR A 74 -12.22 -5.99 22.67
CA THR A 74 -11.17 -6.26 23.68
C THR A 74 -10.46 -7.60 23.47
N GLU A 75 -11.20 -8.68 23.19
CA GLU A 75 -10.67 -10.03 22.93
C GLU A 75 -9.83 -10.10 21.64
N VAL A 76 -10.19 -9.39 20.55
CA VAL A 76 -9.34 -9.30 19.34
C VAL A 76 -8.05 -8.61 19.66
N ARG A 77 -8.15 -7.45 20.29
CA ARG A 77 -6.97 -6.67 20.64
C ARG A 77 -6.03 -7.49 21.53
N GLN A 78 -6.56 -8.19 22.52
CA GLN A 78 -5.77 -9.11 23.33
C GLN A 78 -5.16 -10.24 22.51
N THR A 79 -5.90 -10.83 21.56
CA THR A 79 -5.35 -11.90 20.72
C THR A 79 -4.21 -11.42 19.83
N VAL A 80 -4.34 -10.23 19.23
CA VAL A 80 -3.29 -9.61 18.43
C VAL A 80 -2.07 -9.29 19.29
N GLU A 81 -2.28 -8.70 20.47
CA GLU A 81 -1.21 -8.40 21.43
C GLU A 81 -0.52 -9.68 21.96
N ASP A 82 -1.28 -10.72 22.31
CA ASP A 82 -0.77 -12.00 22.85
C ASP A 82 0.06 -12.80 21.84
N HIS A 83 -0.20 -12.62 20.54
CA HIS A 83 0.50 -13.31 19.45
C HIS A 83 1.62 -12.48 18.82
N ASP A 84 1.95 -11.31 19.38
CA ASP A 84 2.93 -10.37 18.82
C ASP A 84 2.65 -10.10 17.32
N LEU A 85 1.38 -9.82 16.99
CA LEU A 85 0.92 -9.52 15.64
C LEU A 85 0.57 -8.04 15.48
N HIS A 86 0.40 -7.61 14.23
CA HIS A 86 -0.09 -6.29 13.90
C HIS A 86 -1.38 -6.37 13.08
N THR A 87 -2.23 -5.37 13.21
CA THR A 87 -3.39 -5.19 12.33
C THR A 87 -3.36 -3.80 11.69
N VAL A 88 -3.79 -3.73 10.42
CA VAL A 88 -4.06 -2.42 9.79
C VAL A 88 -5.22 -1.72 10.48
N CYS A 89 -6.17 -2.50 10.99
CA CYS A 89 -7.31 -2.04 11.76
C CYS A 89 -6.91 -1.11 12.91
N GLU A 90 -5.93 -1.50 13.72
CA GLU A 90 -5.43 -0.68 14.83
C GLU A 90 -4.55 0.47 14.34
N SER A 91 -3.65 0.19 13.40
CA SER A 91 -2.72 1.19 12.85
C SER A 91 -3.45 2.36 12.19
N ALA A 92 -4.59 2.08 11.53
CA ALA A 92 -5.40 3.06 10.81
C ALA A 92 -6.58 3.62 11.63
N ASN A 93 -6.75 3.21 12.89
CA ASN A 93 -7.94 3.52 13.72
C ASN A 93 -9.24 3.25 12.94
N CYS A 94 -9.34 2.05 12.36
CA CYS A 94 -10.42 1.71 11.43
C CYS A 94 -11.79 1.79 12.13
N PRO A 95 -12.77 2.52 11.55
CA PRO A 95 -14.09 2.60 12.15
C PRO A 95 -14.89 1.29 12.08
N ASN A 96 -14.51 0.39 11.17
CA ASN A 96 -15.30 -0.80 10.83
C ASN A 96 -14.93 -2.04 11.66
N MET A 97 -13.96 -1.94 12.59
CA MET A 97 -13.40 -3.12 13.29
C MET A 97 -14.44 -3.98 14.00
N GLY A 98 -15.39 -3.34 14.70
CA GLY A 98 -16.42 -4.07 15.43
C GLY A 98 -17.37 -4.82 14.50
N GLU A 99 -17.65 -4.26 13.33
CA GLU A 99 -18.53 -4.88 12.34
C GLU A 99 -17.83 -6.04 11.63
N CYS A 100 -16.66 -5.80 11.04
CA CYS A 100 -15.88 -6.81 10.31
C CYS A 100 -15.72 -8.09 11.12
N TRP A 101 -15.40 -7.96 12.41
CA TRP A 101 -15.21 -9.14 13.22
C TRP A 101 -16.51 -9.82 13.66
N SER A 102 -17.59 -9.08 13.92
CA SER A 102 -18.89 -9.72 14.17
C SER A 102 -19.39 -10.54 12.98
N ARG A 103 -18.78 -10.33 11.80
CA ARG A 103 -19.00 -11.09 10.56
C ARG A 103 -17.96 -12.20 10.32
N GLY A 104 -17.09 -12.49 11.29
CA GLY A 104 -16.08 -13.55 11.15
C GLY A 104 -14.86 -13.17 10.31
N THR A 105 -14.58 -11.86 10.15
CA THR A 105 -13.48 -11.35 9.32
C THR A 105 -12.50 -10.48 10.11
N ALA A 106 -11.20 -10.65 9.87
CA ALA A 106 -10.16 -9.75 10.41
C ALA A 106 -9.05 -9.50 9.38
N THR A 107 -8.33 -8.38 9.54
CA THR A 107 -7.20 -8.02 8.68
C THR A 107 -5.89 -7.98 9.46
N PHE A 108 -4.97 -8.89 9.14
CA PHE A 108 -3.65 -8.97 9.73
C PHE A 108 -2.61 -8.27 8.86
N MET A 109 -1.68 -7.56 9.50
CA MET A 109 -0.54 -6.92 8.85
C MET A 109 0.73 -7.69 9.22
N ILE A 110 1.28 -8.42 8.25
CA ILE A 110 2.51 -9.19 8.39
C ILE A 110 3.74 -8.35 8.01
N LEU A 111 4.93 -8.89 8.27
CA LEU A 111 6.24 -8.29 8.00
C LEU A 111 6.58 -7.07 8.88
N GLY A 112 5.87 -6.89 9.99
CA GLY A 112 6.05 -5.83 10.99
C GLY A 112 5.17 -4.59 10.80
N ASP A 113 5.51 -3.49 11.49
CA ASP A 113 4.77 -2.22 11.49
C ASP A 113 5.55 -1.02 10.91
N VAL A 114 6.71 -1.29 10.30
CA VAL A 114 7.59 -0.30 9.66
C VAL A 114 7.73 -0.59 8.17
N CYS A 115 7.33 0.35 7.34
CA CYS A 115 7.32 0.25 5.88
C CYS A 115 8.49 1.01 5.25
N THR A 116 9.13 0.41 4.24
CA THR A 116 10.20 1.07 3.47
C THR A 116 9.71 2.23 2.59
N ARG A 117 8.39 2.39 2.45
CA ARG A 117 7.75 3.44 1.64
C ARG A 117 7.03 4.47 2.49
N SER A 118 6.76 5.62 1.89
CA SER A 118 6.18 6.80 2.55
C SER A 118 5.00 7.33 1.74
N CYS A 119 3.97 6.49 1.56
CA CYS A 119 2.74 6.90 0.89
C CYS A 119 2.07 8.03 1.69
N GLY A 120 1.70 9.13 1.01
CA GLY A 120 1.24 10.35 1.67
C GLY A 120 -0.10 10.23 2.43
N PHE A 121 -0.81 9.11 2.24
CA PHE A 121 -2.07 8.79 2.90
C PHE A 121 -1.94 7.78 4.05
N CYS A 122 -0.83 7.05 4.12
CA CYS A 122 -0.73 5.83 4.93
C CYS A 122 -0.20 6.11 6.34
N ALA A 123 -0.90 5.62 7.36
CA ALA A 123 -0.56 5.83 8.77
C ALA A 123 0.56 4.92 9.31
N VAL A 124 1.00 3.93 8.52
CA VAL A 124 2.08 3.01 8.90
C VAL A 124 3.40 3.76 8.99
N LYS A 125 4.23 3.42 9.98
CA LYS A 125 5.52 4.08 10.20
C LYS A 125 6.43 3.87 9.00
N THR A 126 7.05 4.95 8.51
CA THR A 126 8.10 4.82 7.49
C THR A 126 9.46 4.60 8.15
N GLY A 127 10.22 3.63 7.64
CA GLY A 127 11.59 3.37 8.04
C GLY A 127 12.14 2.13 7.35
N GLN A 128 13.40 1.82 7.63
CA GLN A 128 13.96 0.53 7.24
C GLN A 128 13.84 -0.42 8.44
N PRO A 129 13.12 -1.55 8.32
CA PRO A 129 13.10 -2.58 9.35
C PRO A 129 14.53 -3.03 9.67
N GLN A 130 14.89 -3.00 10.95
CA GLN A 130 16.23 -3.38 11.40
C GLN A 130 16.35 -4.88 11.64
N ASP A 131 15.23 -5.52 11.96
CA ASP A 131 15.13 -6.94 12.18
C ASP A 131 14.89 -7.68 10.86
N GLY A 132 15.35 -8.94 10.82
CA GLY A 132 15.08 -9.84 9.70
C GLY A 132 13.60 -10.17 9.55
N LEU A 133 13.28 -11.09 8.64
CA LEU A 133 11.93 -11.66 8.63
C LEU A 133 11.73 -12.53 9.86
N ASP A 134 10.56 -12.40 10.49
CA ASP A 134 10.09 -13.37 11.46
C ASP A 134 9.42 -14.52 10.71
N TRP A 135 10.16 -15.62 10.55
CA TRP A 135 9.69 -16.81 9.86
C TRP A 135 8.65 -17.62 10.64
N ASP A 136 8.40 -17.30 11.93
CA ASP A 136 7.35 -17.92 12.73
C ASP A 136 6.04 -17.09 12.73
N GLU A 137 6.05 -15.89 12.14
CA GLU A 137 4.87 -15.04 11.98
C GLU A 137 3.70 -15.77 11.30
N PRO A 138 3.89 -16.57 10.22
CA PRO A 138 2.79 -17.33 9.61
C PRO A 138 2.06 -18.26 10.57
N ARG A 139 2.79 -18.94 11.47
CA ARG A 139 2.18 -19.81 12.48
C ARG A 139 1.33 -19.01 13.45
N ARG A 140 1.81 -17.85 13.91
CA ARG A 140 1.07 -17.00 14.85
C ARG A 140 -0.18 -16.38 14.23
N VAL A 141 -0.13 -16.02 12.94
CA VAL A 141 -1.32 -15.59 12.19
C VAL A 141 -2.36 -16.72 12.16
N ALA A 142 -1.95 -17.95 11.81
CA ALA A 142 -2.86 -19.09 11.79
C ALA A 142 -3.46 -19.40 13.17
N ASP A 143 -2.65 -19.36 14.23
CA ASP A 143 -3.13 -19.54 15.62
C ASP A 143 -4.16 -18.46 16.00
N ALA A 144 -3.95 -17.21 15.56
CA ALA A 144 -4.90 -16.12 15.79
C ALA A 144 -6.20 -16.31 15.00
N VAL A 145 -6.12 -16.75 13.74
CA VAL A 145 -7.28 -17.06 12.88
C VAL A 145 -8.13 -18.18 13.50
N ASP A 146 -7.50 -19.28 13.94
CA ASP A 146 -8.17 -20.41 14.60
C ASP A 146 -8.80 -19.99 15.95
N LYS A 147 -8.05 -19.27 16.79
CA LYS A 147 -8.55 -18.78 18.08
C LYS A 147 -9.75 -17.84 17.94
N MET A 148 -9.78 -17.06 16.86
CA MET A 148 -10.85 -16.11 16.57
C MET A 148 -12.03 -16.72 15.80
N ASP A 149 -11.93 -17.99 15.39
CA ASP A 149 -12.95 -18.71 14.61
C ASP A 149 -13.38 -17.92 13.36
N LEU A 150 -12.40 -17.45 12.58
CA LEU A 150 -12.65 -16.64 11.39
C LEU A 150 -13.01 -17.50 10.18
N ASP A 151 -14.07 -17.11 9.47
CA ASP A 151 -14.45 -17.71 8.19
C ASP A 151 -13.59 -17.17 7.03
N HIS A 152 -13.15 -15.91 7.15
CA HIS A 152 -12.37 -15.20 6.15
C HIS A 152 -11.27 -14.34 6.79
N ALA A 153 -10.03 -14.49 6.31
CA ALA A 153 -8.89 -13.73 6.79
C ALA A 153 -8.32 -12.87 5.65
N VAL A 154 -8.11 -11.58 5.93
CA VAL A 154 -7.43 -10.67 5.01
C VAL A 154 -5.99 -10.44 5.47
N ILE A 155 -5.02 -10.73 4.61
CA ILE A 155 -3.59 -10.62 4.93
C ILE A 155 -2.98 -9.52 4.09
N THR A 156 -2.38 -8.54 4.75
CA THR A 156 -1.64 -7.46 4.10
C THR A 156 -0.28 -7.29 4.74
N SER A 157 0.57 -6.44 4.19
CA SER A 157 1.89 -6.22 4.73
C SER A 157 2.36 -4.79 4.57
N VAL A 158 3.39 -4.45 5.33
CA VAL A 158 4.29 -3.35 4.98
C VAL A 158 5.14 -3.72 3.76
N ASN A 159 5.70 -2.71 3.08
CA ASN A 159 6.67 -2.96 2.02
C ASN A 159 8.04 -3.29 2.62
N ARG A 160 8.70 -4.31 2.06
CA ARG A 160 10.06 -4.77 2.40
C ARG A 160 11.01 -4.62 1.21
N ASP A 161 11.15 -3.40 0.69
CA ASP A 161 11.95 -3.13 -0.52
C ASP A 161 13.45 -3.43 -0.34
N GLU A 162 13.93 -3.56 0.90
CA GLU A 162 15.31 -3.96 1.20
C GLU A 162 15.59 -5.45 0.91
N ARG A 163 14.55 -6.25 0.65
CA ARG A 163 14.66 -7.66 0.26
C ARG A 163 14.37 -7.87 -1.22
N GLU A 164 15.01 -8.86 -1.83
CA GLU A 164 14.76 -9.25 -3.22
C GLU A 164 13.37 -9.88 -3.39
N ASP A 165 12.93 -10.72 -2.45
CA ASP A 165 11.62 -11.38 -2.47
C ASP A 165 10.46 -10.51 -1.95
N GLY A 166 10.75 -9.32 -1.42
CA GLY A 166 9.74 -8.42 -0.84
C GLY A 166 8.89 -9.00 0.30
N GLY A 167 9.28 -10.16 0.87
CA GLY A 167 8.50 -10.89 1.87
C GLY A 167 7.43 -11.85 1.32
N ALA A 168 7.38 -12.09 0.01
CA ALA A 168 6.41 -13.00 -0.61
C ALA A 168 6.33 -14.42 0.00
N PRO A 169 7.43 -15.06 0.46
CA PRO A 169 7.35 -16.37 1.10
C PRO A 169 6.48 -16.42 2.37
N ILE A 170 6.41 -15.31 3.13
CA ILE A 170 5.56 -15.23 4.34
C ILE A 170 4.09 -15.15 3.94
N PHE A 171 3.75 -14.42 2.86
CA PHE A 171 2.39 -14.44 2.31
C PHE A 171 1.97 -15.85 1.92
N ALA A 172 2.80 -16.56 1.14
CA ALA A 172 2.52 -17.92 0.71
C ALA A 172 2.28 -18.87 1.88
N GLU A 173 3.17 -18.87 2.89
CA GLU A 173 3.03 -19.73 4.05
C GLU A 173 1.79 -19.38 4.90
N VAL A 174 1.42 -18.10 4.99
CA VAL A 174 0.19 -17.69 5.68
C VAL A 174 -1.06 -18.23 4.96
N ILE A 175 -1.11 -18.12 3.63
CA ILE A 175 -2.25 -18.60 2.83
C ILE A 175 -2.43 -20.11 3.05
N GLU A 176 -1.36 -20.89 2.87
CA GLU A 176 -1.39 -22.35 3.06
C GLU A 176 -1.92 -22.74 4.45
N ARG A 177 -1.45 -22.05 5.49
CA ARG A 177 -1.88 -22.32 6.88
C ARG A 177 -3.33 -21.93 7.14
N ILE A 178 -3.84 -20.87 6.51
CA ILE A 178 -5.24 -20.47 6.64
C ILE A 178 -6.15 -21.48 5.94
N HIS A 179 -5.76 -21.96 4.76
CA HIS A 179 -6.48 -23.03 4.05
C HIS A 179 -6.49 -24.34 4.83
N ASP A 180 -5.40 -24.70 5.53
CA ASP A 180 -5.34 -25.87 6.40
C ASP A 180 -6.36 -25.82 7.56
N LEU A 181 -6.77 -24.61 7.98
CA LEU A 181 -7.84 -24.40 8.97
C LEU A 181 -9.25 -24.50 8.35
N GLY A 182 -9.36 -24.48 7.02
CA GLY A 182 -10.63 -24.48 6.29
C GLY A 182 -11.28 -23.10 6.14
N ALA A 183 -10.54 -22.02 6.42
CA ALA A 183 -10.96 -20.64 6.21
C ALA A 183 -10.49 -20.13 4.83
N THR A 184 -11.12 -19.06 4.35
CA THR A 184 -10.74 -18.40 3.09
C THR A 184 -9.75 -17.27 3.34
N CYS A 185 -8.87 -16.98 2.37
CA CYS A 185 -7.79 -16.02 2.48
C CYS A 185 -7.80 -14.99 1.33
N GLU A 186 -8.02 -13.72 1.66
CA GLU A 186 -7.70 -12.60 0.76
C GLU A 186 -6.29 -12.06 1.07
N VAL A 187 -5.47 -11.81 0.05
CA VAL A 187 -4.19 -11.11 0.22
C VAL A 187 -4.23 -9.73 -0.40
N LEU A 188 -3.87 -8.69 0.37
CA LEU A 188 -3.63 -7.33 -0.12
C LEU A 188 -2.12 -7.07 -0.17
N THR A 189 -1.53 -7.24 -1.34
CA THR A 189 -0.07 -7.27 -1.50
C THR A 189 0.54 -5.91 -1.85
N PRO A 190 1.83 -5.71 -1.52
CA PRO A 190 2.70 -4.78 -2.23
C PRO A 190 2.70 -4.96 -3.76
N ASP A 191 3.31 -4.01 -4.47
CA ASP A 191 3.58 -4.15 -5.91
C ASP A 191 4.84 -4.99 -6.21
N PHE A 192 5.54 -5.47 -5.17
CA PHE A 192 6.83 -6.18 -5.25
C PHE A 192 7.86 -5.53 -6.19
N ARG A 193 7.82 -4.20 -6.29
CA ARG A 193 8.60 -3.37 -7.22
C ARG A 193 8.39 -3.73 -8.71
N GLY A 194 7.35 -4.49 -9.04
CA GLY A 194 7.03 -4.94 -10.39
C GLY A 194 7.85 -6.16 -10.82
N MET A 195 8.40 -6.90 -9.87
CA MET A 195 9.09 -8.17 -10.09
C MET A 195 8.07 -9.30 -10.12
N ARG A 196 8.18 -10.18 -11.13
CA ARG A 196 7.22 -11.27 -11.33
C ARG A 196 7.42 -12.41 -10.33
N ASP A 197 8.67 -12.81 -10.06
CA ASP A 197 8.98 -13.96 -9.19
C ASP A 197 8.35 -13.88 -7.78
N PRO A 198 8.39 -12.72 -7.07
CA PRO A 198 7.67 -12.60 -5.80
C PRO A 198 6.15 -12.67 -5.95
N CYS A 199 5.60 -12.15 -7.05
CA CYS A 199 4.17 -12.26 -7.32
C CYS A 199 3.79 -13.72 -7.56
N GLU A 200 4.57 -14.45 -8.38
CA GLU A 200 4.37 -15.88 -8.65
C GLU A 200 4.40 -16.71 -7.37
N THR A 201 5.31 -16.40 -6.43
CA THR A 201 5.34 -17.07 -5.12
C THR A 201 4.00 -16.95 -4.38
N VAL A 202 3.33 -15.79 -4.45
CA VAL A 202 2.01 -15.58 -3.83
C VAL A 202 0.91 -16.23 -4.66
N PHE A 203 1.00 -16.19 -6.00
CA PHE A 203 0.01 -16.80 -6.89
C PHE A 203 -0.03 -18.32 -6.75
N GLU A 204 1.13 -18.97 -6.63
CA GLU A 204 1.27 -20.42 -6.45
C GLU A 204 0.65 -20.92 -5.13
N ALA A 205 0.49 -20.04 -4.14
CA ALA A 205 -0.21 -20.34 -2.89
C ALA A 205 -1.74 -20.22 -3.01
N GLU A 206 -2.26 -19.84 -4.19
CA GLU A 206 -3.69 -19.87 -4.56
C GLU A 206 -4.62 -19.11 -3.58
N PRO A 207 -4.37 -17.82 -3.23
CA PRO A 207 -5.29 -17.07 -2.38
C PRO A 207 -6.68 -16.98 -3.01
N ASP A 208 -7.74 -17.05 -2.19
CA ASP A 208 -9.12 -16.95 -2.64
C ASP A 208 -9.40 -15.61 -3.35
N ILE A 209 -8.76 -14.54 -2.87
CA ILE A 209 -8.77 -13.22 -3.52
C ILE A 209 -7.36 -12.63 -3.52
N PHE A 210 -6.86 -12.27 -4.70
CA PHE A 210 -5.64 -11.48 -4.85
C PHE A 210 -5.98 -10.00 -5.02
N ASN A 211 -5.67 -9.21 -4.00
CA ASN A 211 -5.93 -7.77 -3.94
C ASN A 211 -4.63 -6.96 -4.10
N HIS A 212 -4.64 -5.99 -5.01
CA HIS A 212 -3.59 -4.97 -5.08
C HIS A 212 -4.20 -3.61 -5.42
N ASN A 213 -4.19 -2.69 -4.46
CA ASN A 213 -4.77 -1.36 -4.65
C ASN A 213 -3.91 -0.47 -5.55
N VAL A 214 -4.56 0.24 -6.48
CA VAL A 214 -3.97 1.39 -7.19
C VAL A 214 -4.06 2.68 -6.36
N GLU A 215 -5.00 2.75 -5.42
CA GLU A 215 -5.26 3.82 -4.44
C GLU A 215 -5.77 5.14 -5.00
N THR A 216 -5.28 5.59 -6.16
CA THR A 216 -5.65 6.90 -6.74
C THR A 216 -5.44 6.92 -8.26
N VAL A 217 -5.95 7.96 -8.89
CA VAL A 217 -5.78 8.26 -10.33
C VAL A 217 -4.32 8.53 -10.73
N PRO A 218 -3.95 8.28 -12.01
CA PRO A 218 -2.58 8.45 -12.50
C PRO A 218 -1.99 9.85 -12.28
N SER A 219 -2.81 10.90 -12.41
CA SER A 219 -2.39 12.30 -12.25
C SER A 219 -1.90 12.62 -10.84
N LEU A 220 -2.42 11.94 -9.82
CA LEU A 220 -2.09 12.11 -8.41
C LEU A 220 -1.05 11.11 -7.90
N TYR A 221 -0.73 10.08 -8.69
CA TYR A 221 0.03 8.93 -8.24
C TYR A 221 1.38 9.29 -7.61
N ARG A 222 2.13 10.22 -8.22
CA ARG A 222 3.45 10.65 -7.72
C ARG A 222 3.35 11.43 -6.40
N ARG A 223 2.24 12.16 -6.19
CA ARG A 223 1.95 12.90 -4.94
C ARG A 223 1.51 11.95 -3.83
N VAL A 224 0.68 10.96 -4.16
CA VAL A 224 0.05 10.04 -3.20
C VAL A 224 0.94 8.85 -2.86
N ARG A 225 1.64 8.29 -3.85
CA ARG A 225 2.49 7.10 -3.73
C ARG A 225 3.85 7.33 -4.41
N PRO A 226 4.75 8.13 -3.83
CA PRO A 226 5.97 8.57 -4.51
C PRO A 226 6.93 7.44 -4.92
N GLN A 227 6.88 6.28 -4.25
CA GLN A 227 7.68 5.09 -4.59
C GLN A 227 6.93 4.03 -5.43
N ALA A 228 5.62 4.18 -5.65
CA ALA A 228 4.84 3.26 -6.48
C ALA A 228 4.72 3.79 -7.92
N ASP A 229 4.26 2.94 -8.84
CA ASP A 229 3.97 3.32 -10.23
C ASP A 229 2.60 2.75 -10.66
N TYR A 230 1.79 3.53 -11.38
CA TYR A 230 0.41 3.15 -11.74
C TYR A 230 0.38 1.95 -12.70
N GLU A 231 1.17 2.02 -13.77
CA GLU A 231 1.27 0.94 -14.76
C GLU A 231 1.80 -0.35 -14.15
N ARG A 232 2.76 -0.23 -13.22
CA ARG A 232 3.24 -1.36 -12.43
C ARG A 232 2.14 -1.99 -11.59
N SER A 233 1.30 -1.20 -10.93
CA SER A 233 0.18 -1.74 -10.15
C SER A 233 -0.85 -2.46 -11.03
N LEU A 234 -1.20 -1.88 -12.19
CA LEU A 234 -2.05 -2.57 -13.18
C LEU A 234 -1.40 -3.85 -13.71
N LYS A 235 -0.08 -3.86 -13.89
CA LYS A 235 0.67 -5.03 -14.35
C LYS A 235 0.60 -6.19 -13.34
N VAL A 236 0.69 -5.90 -12.04
CA VAL A 236 0.56 -6.93 -10.98
C VAL A 236 -0.84 -7.56 -11.02
N LEU A 237 -1.89 -6.75 -11.16
CA LEU A 237 -3.28 -7.23 -11.29
C LEU A 237 -3.47 -8.08 -12.55
N ARG A 238 -2.92 -7.65 -13.70
CA ARG A 238 -2.95 -8.44 -14.95
C ARG A 238 -2.31 -9.81 -14.77
N TRP A 239 -1.14 -9.89 -14.13
CA TRP A 239 -0.50 -11.18 -13.88
C TRP A 239 -1.34 -12.08 -12.99
N ALA A 240 -1.92 -11.56 -11.90
CA ALA A 240 -2.81 -12.35 -11.05
C ALA A 240 -4.01 -12.90 -11.84
N LYS A 241 -4.57 -12.09 -12.75
CA LYS A 241 -5.68 -12.51 -13.61
C LYS A 241 -5.27 -13.54 -14.66
N GLU A 242 -4.07 -13.42 -15.22
CA GLU A 242 -3.48 -14.41 -16.15
C GLU A 242 -3.31 -15.79 -15.49
N GLU A 243 -2.98 -15.83 -14.19
CA GLU A 243 -2.90 -17.05 -13.38
C GLU A 243 -4.29 -17.57 -12.94
N GLY A 244 -5.38 -16.89 -13.31
CA GLY A 244 -6.75 -17.32 -13.05
C GLY A 244 -7.28 -16.99 -11.65
N LEU A 245 -6.57 -16.16 -10.89
CA LEU A 245 -7.02 -15.73 -9.56
C LEU A 245 -8.19 -14.75 -9.64
N ARG A 246 -9.02 -14.73 -8.58
CA ARG A 246 -10.01 -13.68 -8.38
C ARG A 246 -9.28 -12.42 -7.92
N THR A 247 -9.47 -11.32 -8.64
CA THR A 247 -8.67 -10.11 -8.48
C THR A 247 -9.47 -8.95 -7.92
N LYS A 248 -8.83 -8.17 -7.05
CA LYS A 248 -9.44 -7.03 -6.38
C LYS A 248 -8.52 -5.83 -6.38
N SER A 249 -9.10 -4.64 -6.45
CA SER A 249 -8.35 -3.40 -6.30
C SER A 249 -9.23 -2.31 -5.70
N GLY A 250 -8.59 -1.35 -5.04
CA GLY A 250 -9.26 -0.23 -4.40
C GLY A 250 -8.69 1.12 -4.77
N ILE A 251 -9.56 2.13 -4.67
CA ILE A 251 -9.20 3.54 -4.70
C ILE A 251 -9.78 4.28 -3.50
N MET A 252 -9.11 5.36 -3.12
CA MET A 252 -9.65 6.35 -2.21
C MET A 252 -10.01 7.61 -2.99
N VAL A 253 -11.19 8.15 -2.73
CA VAL A 253 -11.66 9.42 -3.30
C VAL A 253 -11.58 10.56 -2.28
N GLY A 254 -11.50 11.80 -2.76
CA GLY A 254 -11.31 13.01 -1.97
C GLY A 254 -9.85 13.47 -1.86
N LEU A 255 -8.95 12.98 -2.72
CA LEU A 255 -7.54 13.38 -2.80
C LEU A 255 -7.27 14.47 -3.85
N GLY A 256 -8.31 14.85 -4.60
CA GLY A 256 -8.29 15.92 -5.61
C GLY A 256 -8.51 15.42 -7.04
N GLU A 257 -8.88 14.15 -7.20
CA GLU A 257 -9.23 13.52 -8.46
C GLU A 257 -10.59 14.03 -8.98
N SER A 258 -10.74 14.03 -10.30
CA SER A 258 -12.04 14.25 -10.95
C SER A 258 -12.83 12.96 -11.11
N LYS A 259 -14.15 13.08 -11.29
CA LYS A 259 -15.02 11.92 -11.55
C LYS A 259 -14.62 11.22 -12.84
N GLU A 260 -14.24 11.99 -13.86
CA GLU A 260 -13.78 11.48 -15.16
C GLU A 260 -12.54 10.60 -15.00
N GLU A 261 -11.56 11.02 -14.20
CA GLU A 261 -10.37 10.20 -13.93
C GLU A 261 -10.71 8.92 -13.14
N VAL A 262 -11.71 8.96 -12.26
CA VAL A 262 -12.20 7.73 -11.59
C VAL A 262 -12.83 6.76 -12.59
N LEU A 263 -13.58 7.27 -13.58
CA LEU A 263 -14.13 6.46 -14.65
C LEU A 263 -13.05 5.87 -15.57
N GLU A 264 -11.95 6.58 -15.80
CA GLU A 264 -10.79 6.07 -16.54
C GLU A 264 -10.15 4.87 -15.80
N ILE A 265 -10.01 4.92 -14.48
CA ILE A 265 -9.55 3.75 -13.69
C ILE A 265 -10.52 2.56 -13.87
N MET A 266 -11.83 2.80 -13.85
CA MET A 266 -12.80 1.72 -14.06
C MET A 266 -12.64 1.09 -15.45
N GLU A 267 -12.29 1.87 -16.47
CA GLU A 267 -11.99 1.35 -17.81
C GLU A 267 -10.73 0.48 -17.81
N ASP A 268 -9.66 0.92 -17.14
CA ASP A 268 -8.45 0.11 -16.96
C ASP A 268 -8.75 -1.21 -16.24
N PHE A 269 -9.58 -1.18 -15.19
CA PHE A 269 -9.98 -2.37 -14.44
C PHE A 269 -10.82 -3.34 -15.27
N VAL A 270 -11.74 -2.82 -16.10
CA VAL A 270 -12.51 -3.65 -17.03
C VAL A 270 -11.63 -4.27 -18.11
N GLU A 271 -10.62 -3.54 -18.62
CA GLU A 271 -9.66 -4.09 -19.59
C GLU A 271 -8.85 -5.25 -18.99
N ILE A 272 -8.49 -5.16 -17.71
CA ILE A 272 -7.83 -6.24 -16.97
C ILE A 272 -8.77 -7.42 -16.71
N GLY A 273 -10.08 -7.16 -16.61
CA GLY A 273 -11.06 -8.12 -16.13
C GLY A 273 -11.06 -8.23 -14.61
N LEU A 274 -10.87 -7.12 -13.91
CA LEU A 274 -10.93 -7.05 -12.45
C LEU A 274 -12.29 -7.52 -11.95
N ASP A 275 -12.30 -8.35 -10.90
CA ASP A 275 -13.54 -8.91 -10.36
C ASP A 275 -14.17 -7.96 -9.33
N VAL A 276 -13.36 -7.41 -8.43
CA VAL A 276 -13.87 -6.64 -7.28
C VAL A 276 -13.19 -5.28 -7.22
N MET A 277 -14.00 -4.21 -7.19
CA MET A 277 -13.52 -2.85 -6.98
C MET A 277 -14.03 -2.30 -5.65
N THR A 278 -13.15 -1.68 -4.85
CA THR A 278 -13.54 -0.96 -3.63
C THR A 278 -13.31 0.54 -3.76
N ILE A 279 -14.29 1.37 -3.38
CA ILE A 279 -14.19 2.84 -3.44
C ILE A 279 -14.57 3.41 -2.08
N GLY A 280 -13.62 4.07 -1.43
CA GLY A 280 -13.81 4.65 -0.10
C GLY A 280 -13.40 6.11 -0.01
N GLN A 281 -13.94 6.86 0.96
CA GLN A 281 -13.45 8.21 1.24
C GLN A 281 -12.05 8.15 1.87
N TYR A 282 -11.11 8.94 1.33
CA TYR A 282 -9.84 9.21 1.97
C TYR A 282 -10.05 9.94 3.30
N MET A 283 -9.50 9.37 4.37
CA MET A 283 -9.54 9.96 5.71
C MET A 283 -8.12 10.26 6.16
N GLN A 284 -7.80 11.54 6.30
CA GLN A 284 -6.47 11.99 6.73
C GLN A 284 -6.11 11.43 8.12
N PRO A 285 -5.02 10.65 8.26
CA PRO A 285 -4.64 10.07 9.55
C PRO A 285 -4.12 11.11 10.55
N THR A 286 -3.25 12.01 10.11
CA THR A 286 -2.68 13.11 10.91
C THR A 286 -2.48 14.35 10.05
N ASP A 287 -2.26 15.51 10.68
CA ASP A 287 -2.05 16.79 9.99
C ASP A 287 -0.80 16.83 9.08
N HIS A 288 0.09 15.82 9.20
CA HIS A 288 1.28 15.63 8.37
C HIS A 288 1.05 14.82 7.10
N HIS A 289 -0.10 14.15 6.98
CA HIS A 289 -0.50 13.42 5.78
C HIS A 289 -1.18 14.34 4.76
N LEU A 290 -1.41 13.84 3.55
CA LEU A 290 -2.10 14.60 2.50
C LEU A 290 -3.42 15.17 3.02
N PRO A 291 -3.76 16.42 2.70
CA PRO A 291 -5.07 16.95 3.02
C PRO A 291 -6.13 16.25 2.19
N VAL A 292 -7.28 15.96 2.79
CA VAL A 292 -8.55 15.78 2.08
C VAL A 292 -8.86 17.04 1.27
N GLU A 293 -9.02 16.90 -0.04
CA GLU A 293 -9.39 18.00 -0.94
C GLU A 293 -10.92 18.12 -1.06
N GLU A 294 -11.64 16.98 -0.98
CA GLU A 294 -13.09 16.92 -1.07
C GLU A 294 -13.68 15.84 -0.14
N TRP A 295 -14.80 16.15 0.50
CA TRP A 295 -15.66 15.17 1.14
C TRP A 295 -16.76 14.75 0.18
N VAL A 296 -16.58 13.60 -0.45
CA VAL A 296 -17.50 13.11 -1.47
C VAL A 296 -18.85 12.77 -0.83
N GLU A 297 -19.94 13.19 -1.48
CA GLU A 297 -21.31 12.93 -1.04
C GLU A 297 -21.68 11.44 -1.21
N PRO A 298 -22.44 10.83 -0.28
CA PRO A 298 -22.84 9.42 -0.36
C PRO A 298 -23.45 9.01 -1.70
N GLU A 299 -24.26 9.88 -2.31
CA GLU A 299 -24.93 9.63 -3.59
C GLU A 299 -23.94 9.45 -4.75
N VAL A 300 -22.73 10.01 -4.64
CA VAL A 300 -21.66 9.80 -5.63
C VAL A 300 -21.05 8.41 -5.49
N PHE A 301 -20.98 7.85 -4.28
CA PHE A 301 -20.55 6.46 -4.08
C PHE A 301 -21.57 5.47 -4.66
N ASP A 302 -22.86 5.72 -4.46
CA ASP A 302 -23.93 4.93 -5.07
C ASP A 302 -23.82 4.96 -6.61
N TRP A 303 -23.59 6.16 -7.17
CA TRP A 303 -23.38 6.32 -8.60
C TRP A 303 -22.12 5.60 -9.11
N TYR A 304 -21.00 5.64 -8.37
CA TYR A 304 -19.80 4.89 -8.75
C TYR A 304 -20.03 3.38 -8.78
N LYS A 305 -20.82 2.86 -7.83
CA LYS A 305 -21.21 1.44 -7.81
C LYS A 305 -21.99 1.06 -9.07
N GLU A 306 -23.07 1.78 -9.35
CA GLU A 306 -23.91 1.55 -10.52
C GLU A 306 -23.07 1.58 -11.81
N VAL A 307 -22.23 2.60 -11.99
CA VAL A 307 -21.43 2.75 -13.21
C VAL A 307 -20.35 1.68 -13.34
N GLY A 308 -19.67 1.31 -12.25
CA GLY A 308 -18.64 0.29 -12.28
C GLY A 308 -19.20 -1.10 -12.63
N GLU A 309 -20.35 -1.47 -12.04
CA GLU A 309 -21.07 -2.71 -12.35
C GLU A 309 -21.61 -2.69 -13.79
N GLU A 310 -22.17 -1.56 -14.26
CA GLU A 310 -22.64 -1.41 -15.66
C GLU A 310 -21.50 -1.51 -16.69
N LYS A 311 -20.30 -1.05 -16.34
CA LYS A 311 -19.10 -1.16 -17.19
C LYS A 311 -18.54 -2.59 -17.26
N GLY A 312 -18.90 -3.47 -16.31
CA GLY A 312 -18.57 -4.89 -16.35
C GLY A 312 -17.65 -5.38 -15.22
N ILE A 313 -17.48 -4.62 -14.15
CA ILE A 313 -16.84 -5.11 -12.92
C ILE A 313 -17.86 -5.99 -12.17
N ASP A 314 -17.47 -7.19 -11.75
CA ASP A 314 -18.39 -8.18 -11.15
C ASP A 314 -19.01 -7.69 -9.83
N HIS A 315 -18.20 -7.04 -8.98
CA HIS A 315 -18.67 -6.45 -7.73
C HIS A 315 -18.03 -5.10 -7.46
N VAL A 316 -18.83 -4.10 -7.11
CA VAL A 316 -18.33 -2.79 -6.66
C VAL A 316 -18.84 -2.48 -5.25
N GLU A 317 -17.90 -2.46 -4.31
CA GLU A 317 -18.13 -2.06 -2.93
C GLU A 317 -17.76 -0.58 -2.80
N SER A 318 -18.76 0.29 -2.62
CA SER A 318 -18.59 1.74 -2.71
C SER A 318 -19.41 2.44 -1.64
N SER A 319 -18.72 3.06 -0.69
CA SER A 319 -19.34 3.88 0.35
C SER A 319 -18.31 4.80 0.99
N PRO A 320 -18.74 5.86 1.70
CA PRO A 320 -17.80 6.73 2.41
C PRO A 320 -16.89 5.98 3.41
N LEU A 321 -17.36 4.86 3.98
CA LEU A 321 -16.63 4.09 4.99
C LEU A 321 -15.94 2.85 4.44
N THR A 322 -16.11 2.55 3.14
CA THR A 322 -15.50 1.39 2.51
C THR A 322 -13.98 1.44 2.65
N ARG A 323 -13.42 0.27 2.92
CA ARG A 323 -11.99 -0.03 2.95
C ARG A 323 -11.77 -1.28 2.12
N SER A 324 -10.54 -1.51 1.69
CA SER A 324 -10.23 -2.70 0.89
C SER A 324 -10.67 -4.00 1.56
N SER A 325 -10.61 -4.11 2.89
CA SER A 325 -11.04 -5.31 3.63
C SER A 325 -12.47 -5.24 4.19
N TYR A 326 -13.24 -4.21 3.86
CA TYR A 326 -14.63 -4.10 4.32
C TYR A 326 -15.52 -5.07 3.53
N HIS A 327 -16.32 -5.87 4.24
CA HIS A 327 -17.19 -6.94 3.70
C HIS A 327 -16.44 -7.91 2.76
N ALA A 328 -15.15 -8.14 3.00
CA ALA A 328 -14.30 -8.94 2.13
C ALA A 328 -14.80 -10.38 1.94
N GLU A 329 -15.45 -10.96 2.94
CA GLU A 329 -16.04 -12.29 2.88
C GLU A 329 -17.23 -12.40 1.91
N GLU A 330 -17.86 -11.29 1.53
CA GLU A 330 -18.90 -11.27 0.49
C GLU A 330 -18.31 -11.33 -0.93
N HIS A 331 -17.00 -11.14 -1.05
CA HIS A 331 -16.33 -11.01 -2.34
C HIS A 331 -15.68 -12.31 -2.82
N VAL A 332 -15.73 -13.40 -2.06
CA VAL A 332 -15.11 -14.69 -2.40
C VAL A 332 -15.79 -15.35 -3.59
#